data_AF-A0A8J9UXK5-F1
#
_entry.id   AF-A0A8J9UXK5-F1
#
_cell.length_a   1.000
_cell.length_b   1.000
_cell.length_c   1.000
_cell.angle_alpha   90.00
_cell.angle_beta   90.00
_cell.angle_gamma   90.00
#
_symmetry.space_group_name_H-M   'P 1'
#
loop_
_entity.id
_entity.type
_entity.pdbx_description
1 polymer ?
#
loop_
_entity_poly.entity_id
_entity_poly.type
_entity_poly.pdbx_seq_one_letter_code
_entity_poly.pdbx_strand_id
1 'polypeptide(L)'
;MFGVCSSLTKIIAKGPQLLHQQTRNTFILKRKWPPPLHKKGGKPSKLRGRHFVYDLVEDTNVAKKPDIKVILNQFIDGVGNAGDVLSLRPTIAYRDYLLPGLAVYASPENMDKYKVDESKPKRESEYSSAHVQRTMGCLSRLVLQITMSKSEPWILEPWHVRTSFRKAGYVVPEYAITMPPITIKGPDMTLQEKEFFVTVKINNKEEVKVRCRIHHWATGLERLPWVEAHWKKPLEALIPDQAPILENMPLAN
;
A
#
# COMPACT_ATOMS: atom_id res chain seq x y z
N MET A 1 -60.21 -15.93 -54.26
CA MET A 1 -60.12 -15.50 -52.85
C MET A 1 -58.64 -15.38 -52.48
N PHE A 2 -58.32 -14.29 -51.78
CA PHE A 2 -57.12 -14.00 -50.98
C PHE A 2 -56.49 -15.25 -50.30
N GLY A 3 -55.19 -15.35 -50.02
CA GLY A 3 -54.12 -14.38 -50.10
C GLY A 3 -52.76 -14.97 -49.67
N VAL A 4 -51.71 -14.35 -50.19
CA VAL A 4 -50.37 -14.11 -49.63
C VAL A 4 -50.12 -14.61 -48.20
N CYS A 5 -49.17 -15.53 -48.05
CA CYS A 5 -48.34 -15.69 -46.84
C CYS A 5 -46.89 -16.01 -47.24
N SER A 6 -46.28 -15.08 -47.95
CA SER A 6 -44.84 -14.96 -48.14
C SER A 6 -44.46 -13.57 -47.67
N SER A 7 -44.03 -13.41 -46.40
CA SER A 7 -43.24 -12.26 -45.91
C SER A 7 -43.23 -12.07 -44.38
N LEU A 8 -42.92 -13.08 -43.55
CA LEU A 8 -42.75 -12.83 -42.10
C LEU A 8 -41.45 -13.32 -41.46
N THR A 9 -40.45 -13.75 -42.23
CA THR A 9 -39.13 -14.15 -41.67
C THR A 9 -37.98 -13.19 -41.95
N LYS A 10 -38.24 -11.99 -42.52
CA LYS A 10 -37.18 -11.01 -42.85
C LYS A 10 -37.03 -9.82 -41.89
N ILE A 11 -37.70 -9.82 -40.73
CA ILE A 11 -37.70 -8.63 -39.84
C ILE A 11 -36.86 -8.82 -38.56
N ILE A 12 -36.44 -10.02 -38.19
CA ILE A 12 -35.73 -10.26 -36.90
C ILE A 12 -34.20 -10.01 -36.96
N ALA A 13 -33.62 -9.71 -38.12
CA ALA A 13 -32.15 -9.59 -38.27
C ALA A 13 -31.59 -8.15 -38.34
N LYS A 14 -32.38 -7.11 -38.03
CA LYS A 14 -31.95 -5.70 -38.13
C LYS A 14 -32.03 -4.90 -36.82
N GLY A 15 -32.05 -5.54 -35.66
CA GLY A 15 -31.70 -4.87 -34.41
C GLY A 15 -30.18 -4.73 -34.31
N PRO A 16 -29.61 -3.67 -33.68
CA PRO A 16 -28.21 -3.72 -33.30
C PRO A 16 -28.03 -4.98 -32.46
N GLN A 17 -27.12 -5.87 -32.87
CA GLN A 17 -26.77 -7.05 -32.08
C GLN A 17 -26.12 -6.56 -30.78
N LEU A 18 -26.94 -6.25 -29.77
CA LEU A 18 -26.51 -5.87 -28.43
C LEU A 18 -25.68 -6.98 -27.76
N LEU A 19 -25.72 -8.20 -28.32
CA LEU A 19 -24.97 -9.37 -27.88
C LEU A 19 -23.66 -9.59 -28.65
N HIS A 20 -23.36 -8.81 -29.70
CA HIS A 20 -22.04 -8.85 -30.33
C HIS A 20 -21.10 -7.91 -29.57
N GLN A 21 -20.85 -8.24 -28.31
CA GLN A 21 -19.82 -7.57 -27.54
C GLN A 21 -18.49 -7.86 -28.23
N GLN A 22 -17.87 -6.83 -28.81
CA GLN A 22 -16.53 -6.96 -29.35
C GLN A 22 -15.58 -7.38 -28.22
N THR A 23 -15.17 -8.64 -28.26
CA THR A 23 -14.04 -9.12 -27.44
C THR A 23 -12.78 -8.46 -27.99
N ARG A 24 -12.06 -7.70 -27.16
CA ARG A 24 -10.80 -7.03 -27.53
C ARG A 24 -9.64 -8.03 -27.62
N ASN A 25 -9.78 -9.01 -28.50
CA ASN A 25 -8.82 -10.09 -28.69
C ASN A 25 -8.14 -9.90 -30.04
N THR A 26 -6.82 -10.11 -30.11
CA THR A 26 -6.07 -10.00 -31.37
C THR A 26 -5.29 -11.29 -31.61
N PHE A 27 -5.61 -11.96 -32.71
CA PHE A 27 -4.88 -13.15 -33.15
C PHE A 27 -4.03 -12.80 -34.37
N ILE A 28 -2.75 -13.16 -34.32
CA ILE A 28 -1.86 -13.02 -35.46
C ILE A 28 -1.96 -14.32 -36.26
N LEU A 29 -2.43 -14.19 -37.50
CA LEU A 29 -2.71 -15.30 -38.39
C LEU A 29 -1.80 -15.24 -39.61
N LYS A 30 -1.39 -16.41 -40.09
CA LYS A 30 -0.67 -16.56 -41.36
C LYS A 30 -1.53 -17.34 -42.32
N ARG A 31 -1.64 -16.87 -43.56
CA ARG A 31 -2.32 -17.64 -44.62
C ARG A 31 -1.58 -18.95 -44.84
N LYS A 32 -2.29 -20.07 -44.74
CA LYS A 32 -1.73 -21.39 -45.03
C LYS A 32 -1.22 -21.44 -46.46
N TRP A 33 -2.01 -20.90 -47.41
CA TRP A 33 -1.68 -20.85 -48.83
C TRP A 33 -1.49 -19.38 -49.27
N PRO A 34 -0.24 -18.96 -49.57
CA PRO A 34 0.04 -17.57 -49.88
C PRO A 34 -0.56 -17.16 -51.25
N PRO A 35 -1.00 -15.90 -51.39
CA PRO A 35 -1.43 -15.39 -52.68
C PRO A 35 -0.25 -15.26 -53.64
N PRO A 36 -0.50 -15.33 -54.97
CA PRO A 36 0.56 -15.18 -55.96
C PRO A 36 1.17 -13.78 -55.92
N LEU A 37 2.46 -13.70 -56.22
CA LEU A 37 3.20 -12.44 -56.33
C LEU A 37 2.62 -11.59 -57.47
N HIS A 38 2.58 -10.27 -57.26
CA HIS A 38 2.19 -9.29 -58.25
C HIS A 38 3.36 -8.35 -58.51
N LYS A 39 3.35 -7.68 -59.67
CA LYS A 39 4.39 -6.69 -60.03
C LYS A 39 4.42 -5.56 -59.00
N LYS A 40 5.61 -5.04 -58.68
CA LYS A 40 5.78 -3.91 -57.76
C LYS A 40 4.96 -2.70 -58.25
N GLY A 41 4.08 -2.18 -57.39
CA GLY A 41 3.16 -1.08 -57.73
C GLY A 41 1.97 -1.47 -58.62
N GLY A 42 1.89 -2.74 -59.05
CA GLY A 42 0.74 -3.26 -59.79
C GLY A 42 -0.43 -3.63 -58.88
N LYS A 43 -1.62 -3.79 -59.45
CA LYS A 43 -2.79 -4.23 -58.69
C LYS A 43 -2.57 -5.66 -58.15
N PRO A 44 -2.84 -5.93 -56.86
CA PRO A 44 -2.73 -7.28 -56.32
C PRO A 44 -3.73 -8.22 -56.99
N SER A 45 -3.32 -9.47 -57.17
CA SER A 45 -4.18 -10.52 -57.75
C SER A 45 -5.37 -10.81 -56.83
N LYS A 46 -6.52 -11.16 -57.43
CA LYS A 46 -7.73 -11.49 -56.67
C LYS A 46 -7.48 -12.71 -55.79
N LEU A 47 -7.84 -12.61 -54.51
CA LEU A 47 -7.76 -13.73 -53.58
C LEU A 47 -8.82 -14.78 -53.94
N ARG A 48 -8.47 -16.06 -53.85
CA ARG A 48 -9.40 -17.19 -54.00
C ARG A 48 -9.79 -17.69 -52.61
N GLY A 49 -10.90 -18.43 -52.51
CA GLY A 49 -11.39 -19.01 -51.24
C GLY A 49 -10.30 -19.71 -50.42
N ARG A 50 -9.39 -20.39 -51.13
CA ARG A 50 -8.24 -21.10 -50.58
C ARG A 50 -7.23 -20.23 -49.80
N HIS A 51 -7.16 -18.93 -50.09
CA HIS A 51 -6.28 -17.98 -49.41
C HIS A 51 -6.89 -17.42 -48.11
N PHE A 52 -8.15 -17.77 -47.80
CA PHE A 52 -8.82 -17.42 -46.55
C PHE A 52 -8.70 -18.53 -45.49
N VAL A 53 -7.86 -19.54 -45.74
CA VAL A 53 -7.46 -20.53 -44.73
C VAL A 53 -6.23 -19.99 -44.00
N TYR A 54 -6.33 -19.90 -42.68
CA TYR A 54 -5.30 -19.31 -41.83
C TYR A 54 -4.82 -20.32 -40.79
N ASP A 55 -3.52 -20.30 -40.54
CA ASP A 55 -2.87 -20.95 -39.42
C ASP A 55 -2.63 -19.92 -38.32
N LEU A 56 -2.87 -20.29 -37.06
CA LEU A 56 -2.62 -19.44 -35.89
C LEU A 56 -1.11 -19.34 -35.65
N VAL A 57 -0.57 -18.12 -35.63
CA VAL A 57 0.86 -17.87 -35.36
C VAL A 57 1.05 -17.48 -33.90
N GLU A 58 0.30 -16.49 -33.43
CA GLU A 58 0.43 -15.96 -32.08
C GLU A 58 -0.92 -15.49 -31.56
N ASP A 59 -1.18 -15.80 -30.29
CA ASP A 59 -2.29 -15.26 -29.52
C ASP A 59 -1.78 -14.17 -28.58
N THR A 60 -2.12 -12.91 -28.88
CA THR A 60 -1.69 -11.75 -28.08
C THR A 60 -2.37 -11.70 -26.71
N ASN A 61 -3.43 -12.46 -26.49
CA ASN A 61 -4.14 -12.48 -25.21
C ASN A 61 -3.38 -13.24 -24.12
N VAL A 62 -2.59 -14.24 -24.53
CA VAL A 62 -1.77 -15.06 -23.64
C VAL A 62 -0.42 -14.40 -23.36
N ALA A 63 0.07 -13.60 -24.31
CA ALA A 63 1.34 -12.90 -24.18
C ALA A 63 1.32 -11.93 -22.98
N LYS A 64 2.37 -12.00 -22.14
CA LYS A 64 2.52 -11.07 -21.02
C LYS A 64 2.75 -9.66 -21.56
N LYS A 65 1.84 -8.75 -21.19
CA LYS A 65 1.97 -7.33 -21.54
C LYS A 65 3.14 -6.70 -20.77
N PRO A 66 3.93 -5.82 -21.40
CA PRO A 66 5.01 -5.10 -20.73
C PRO A 66 4.44 -4.17 -19.65
N ASP A 67 5.25 -3.90 -18.63
CA ASP A 67 4.89 -2.95 -17.58
C ASP A 67 4.91 -1.51 -18.13
N ILE A 68 4.05 -0.67 -17.57
CA ILE A 68 3.86 0.73 -17.96
C ILE A 68 4.43 1.62 -16.85
N LYS A 69 5.09 2.70 -17.26
CA LYS A 69 5.60 3.72 -16.35
C LYS A 69 4.55 4.79 -16.08
N VAL A 70 4.31 5.09 -14.81
CA VAL A 70 3.38 6.14 -14.35
C VAL A 70 4.07 7.04 -13.31
N ILE A 71 3.65 8.29 -13.25
CA ILE A 71 4.14 9.31 -12.32
C ILE A 71 3.04 9.57 -11.28
N LEU A 72 3.35 9.49 -10.00
CA LEU A 72 2.38 9.78 -8.94
C LEU A 72 2.07 11.27 -8.86
N ASN A 73 0.79 11.63 -8.76
CA ASN A 73 0.35 13.02 -8.53
C ASN A 73 0.36 13.40 -7.05
N GLN A 74 0.09 12.43 -6.18
CA GLN A 74 -0.05 12.62 -4.74
C GLN A 74 0.68 11.52 -3.97
N PHE A 75 0.85 11.72 -2.66
CA PHE A 75 1.35 10.69 -1.76
C PHE A 75 0.38 9.51 -1.68
N ILE A 76 0.92 8.29 -1.75
CA ILE A 76 0.16 7.05 -1.57
C ILE A 76 0.91 6.17 -0.57
N ASP A 77 0.25 5.81 0.52
CA ASP A 77 0.84 4.98 1.59
C ASP A 77 1.33 3.64 1.04
N GLY A 78 2.58 3.31 1.37
CA GLY A 78 3.28 2.10 0.96
C GLY A 78 3.73 2.08 -0.51
N VAL A 79 3.48 3.14 -1.29
CA VAL A 79 3.85 3.18 -2.72
C VAL A 79 4.93 4.22 -2.99
N GLY A 80 4.68 5.48 -2.64
CA GLY A 80 5.59 6.56 -3.02
C GLY A 80 5.06 7.96 -2.76
N ASN A 81 5.93 8.94 -2.98
CA ASN A 81 5.61 10.35 -2.86
C ASN A 81 5.15 10.90 -4.22
N ALA A 82 4.51 12.08 -4.20
CA ALA A 82 4.18 12.80 -5.42
C ALA A 82 5.44 13.06 -6.27
N GLY A 83 5.34 12.80 -7.58
CA GLY A 83 6.43 12.91 -8.55
C GLY A 83 7.24 11.63 -8.76
N ASP A 84 7.03 10.57 -7.96
CA ASP A 84 7.77 9.32 -8.14
C ASP A 84 7.30 8.55 -9.39
N VAL A 85 8.27 7.97 -10.12
CA VAL A 85 8.00 7.09 -11.27
C VAL A 85 7.89 5.64 -10.81
N LEU A 86 6.79 4.98 -11.17
CA LEU A 86 6.54 3.58 -10.89
C LEU A 86 6.42 2.79 -12.19
N SER A 87 6.97 1.57 -12.19
CA SER A 87 6.77 0.59 -13.26
C SER A 87 5.78 -0.47 -12.79
N LEU A 88 4.58 -0.50 -13.39
CA LEU A 88 3.46 -1.34 -12.95
C LEU A 88 2.85 -2.13 -14.10
N ARG A 89 2.18 -3.25 -13.77
CA ARG A 89 1.40 -3.99 -14.77
C ARG A 89 0.25 -3.12 -15.29
N PRO A 90 -0.09 -3.17 -16.60
CA PRO A 90 -1.09 -2.30 -17.21
C PRO A 90 -2.46 -2.30 -16.50
N THR A 91 -2.93 -3.48 -16.07
CA THR A 91 -4.22 -3.62 -15.39
C THR A 91 -4.24 -2.88 -14.05
N ILE A 92 -3.15 -2.99 -13.27
CA ILE A 92 -3.01 -2.35 -11.96
C ILE A 92 -2.84 -0.85 -12.17
N ALA A 93 -1.94 -0.44 -13.07
CA ALA A 93 -1.72 0.97 -13.40
C ALA A 93 -3.02 1.66 -13.81
N TYR A 94 -3.82 1.02 -14.68
CA TYR A 94 -5.09 1.58 -15.12
C TYR A 94 -6.13 1.64 -13.99
N ARG A 95 -6.42 0.49 -13.37
CA ARG A 95 -7.52 0.37 -12.39
C ARG A 95 -7.26 1.18 -11.12
N ASP A 96 -6.04 1.10 -10.59
CA ASP A 96 -5.74 1.55 -9.23
C ASP A 96 -5.10 2.96 -9.22
N TYR A 97 -4.49 3.41 -10.33
CA TYR A 97 -3.74 4.67 -10.35
C TYR A 97 -4.25 5.68 -11.38
N LEU A 98 -4.40 5.29 -12.64
CA LEU A 98 -4.79 6.19 -13.72
C LEU A 98 -6.29 6.52 -13.69
N LEU A 99 -7.14 5.51 -13.50
CA LEU A 99 -8.60 5.69 -13.46
C LEU A 99 -9.05 6.59 -12.30
N PRO A 100 -8.52 6.46 -11.07
CA PRO A 100 -8.88 7.37 -9.99
C PRO A 100 -8.12 8.71 -10.05
N GLY A 101 -7.19 8.89 -10.99
CA GLY A 101 -6.42 10.13 -11.16
C GLY A 101 -5.24 10.30 -10.19
N LEU A 102 -4.83 9.23 -9.50
CA LEU A 102 -3.70 9.24 -8.55
C LEU A 102 -2.34 9.33 -9.25
N ALA A 103 -2.27 8.91 -10.51
CA ALA A 103 -1.07 8.96 -11.32
C ALA A 103 -1.37 9.39 -12.76
N VAL A 104 -0.31 9.75 -13.48
CA VAL A 104 -0.33 10.14 -14.90
C VAL A 104 0.68 9.28 -15.66
N TYR A 105 0.45 9.05 -16.96
CA TYR A 105 1.44 8.38 -17.81
C TYR A 105 2.78 9.12 -17.82
N ALA A 106 3.87 8.37 -17.77
CA ALA A 106 5.23 8.89 -17.95
C ALA A 106 5.54 9.15 -19.44
N SER A 107 4.78 10.04 -20.07
CA SER A 107 5.13 10.60 -21.39
C SER A 107 6.26 11.63 -21.23
N PRO A 108 7.08 11.88 -22.27
CA PRO A 108 8.15 12.88 -22.19
C PRO A 108 7.63 14.26 -21.75
N GLU A 109 6.49 14.69 -22.28
CA GLU A 109 5.84 15.94 -21.89
C GLU A 109 5.46 15.99 -20.41
N ASN A 110 4.98 14.87 -19.85
CA ASN A 110 4.65 14.81 -18.42
C ASN A 110 5.90 14.73 -17.56
N MET A 111 6.94 14.03 -18.00
CA MET A 111 8.22 14.01 -17.27
C MET A 111 8.80 15.42 -17.11
N ASP A 112 8.74 16.23 -18.17
CA ASP A 112 9.16 17.63 -18.15
C ASP A 112 8.26 18.48 -17.24
N LYS A 113 6.94 18.29 -17.35
CA LYS A 113 5.94 19.02 -16.54
C LYS A 113 6.11 18.78 -15.04
N TYR A 114 6.28 17.53 -14.65
CA TYR A 114 6.44 17.14 -13.24
C TYR A 114 7.89 17.27 -12.76
N LYS A 115 8.82 17.71 -13.63
CA LYS A 115 10.26 17.86 -13.35
C LYS A 115 10.79 16.67 -12.58
N VAL A 116 10.48 15.47 -13.09
CA VAL A 116 10.89 14.21 -12.49
C VAL A 116 12.38 14.00 -12.80
N ASP A 117 13.21 14.89 -12.24
CA ASP A 117 14.65 14.76 -12.29
C ASP A 117 15.04 13.82 -11.17
N GLU A 118 15.44 12.59 -11.53
CA GLU A 118 15.96 11.59 -10.59
C GLU A 118 17.15 12.12 -9.76
N SER A 119 17.82 13.17 -10.25
CA SER A 119 19.00 13.80 -9.65
C SER A 119 18.71 14.95 -8.70
N LYS A 120 17.49 15.51 -8.69
CA LYS A 120 17.18 16.63 -7.79
C LYS A 120 16.73 16.08 -6.43
N PRO A 121 17.17 16.68 -5.31
CA PRO A 121 16.61 16.35 -4.01
C PRO A 121 15.10 16.59 -4.11
N LYS A 122 14.32 15.52 -3.89
CA LYS A 122 12.86 15.59 -3.87
C LYS A 122 12.48 16.79 -2.99
N ARG A 123 11.77 17.77 -3.55
CA ARG A 123 11.22 18.89 -2.78
C ARG A 123 10.58 18.34 -1.52
N GLU A 124 10.65 19.11 -0.42
CA GLU A 124 10.11 18.73 0.88
C GLU A 124 8.72 18.09 0.73
N SER A 125 8.71 16.77 0.67
CA SER A 125 7.49 16.00 0.58
C SER A 125 6.80 16.08 1.94
N GLU A 126 5.47 16.08 1.92
CA GLU A 126 4.65 16.09 3.13
C GLU A 126 5.07 14.98 4.11
N TYR A 127 5.45 13.82 3.57
CA TYR A 127 5.96 12.69 4.32
C TYR A 127 7.43 12.42 3.98
N SER A 128 8.19 12.01 4.99
CA SER A 128 9.61 11.66 4.87
C SER A 128 9.84 10.40 4.06
N SER A 129 8.90 9.45 4.08
CA SER A 129 8.98 8.21 3.28
C SER A 129 7.59 7.68 2.89
N ALA A 130 7.56 6.78 1.90
CA ALA A 130 6.35 6.10 1.44
C ALA A 130 5.63 5.30 2.54
N HIS A 131 6.35 4.83 3.55
CA HIS A 131 5.83 3.90 4.58
C HIS A 131 5.59 4.58 5.93
N VAL A 132 5.72 5.92 6.00
CA VAL A 132 5.57 6.65 7.27
C VAL A 132 4.19 6.43 7.86
N GLN A 133 3.12 6.63 7.06
CA GLN A 133 1.75 6.52 7.58
C GLN A 133 1.47 5.12 8.14
N ARG A 134 1.86 4.07 7.42
CA ARG A 134 1.79 2.70 7.95
C ARG A 134 2.55 2.53 9.27
N THR A 135 3.76 3.07 9.36
CA THR A 135 4.59 3.01 10.58
C THR A 135 3.95 3.76 11.74
N MET A 136 3.40 4.96 11.49
CA MET A 136 2.64 5.74 12.47
C MET A 136 1.40 4.97 12.95
N GLY A 137 0.69 4.31 12.04
CA GLY A 137 -0.46 3.47 12.36
C GLY A 137 -0.10 2.27 13.24
N CYS A 138 1.03 1.61 12.96
CA CYS A 138 1.54 0.50 13.77
C CYS A 138 1.97 0.97 15.18
N LEU A 139 2.71 2.07 15.27
CA LEU A 139 3.21 2.61 16.53
C LEU A 139 2.11 3.22 17.41
N SER A 140 1.11 3.88 16.83
CA SER A 140 -0.01 4.48 17.57
C SER A 140 -0.93 3.45 18.24
N ARG A 141 -1.08 2.27 17.62
CA ARG A 141 -1.84 1.14 18.19
C ARG A 141 -1.03 0.31 19.18
N LEU A 142 0.28 0.49 19.21
CA LEU A 142 1.18 -0.30 20.06
C LEU A 142 1.00 0.09 21.53
N VAL A 143 0.83 -0.92 22.37
CA VAL A 143 0.93 -0.78 23.82
C VAL A 143 2.26 -1.40 24.26
N LEU A 144 3.24 -0.55 24.53
CA LEU A 144 4.59 -0.97 24.87
C LEU A 144 4.68 -1.38 26.34
N GLN A 145 4.88 -2.66 26.60
CA GLN A 145 5.13 -3.17 27.95
C GLN A 145 6.60 -3.01 28.33
N ILE A 146 6.88 -2.02 29.18
CA ILE A 146 8.20 -1.75 29.73
C ILE A 146 8.41 -2.67 30.93
N THR A 147 9.27 -3.65 30.73
CA THR A 147 9.57 -4.67 31.74
C THR A 147 10.68 -4.16 32.65
N MET A 148 10.39 -3.95 33.92
CA MET A 148 11.33 -3.44 34.93
C MET A 148 11.51 -4.39 36.10
N SER A 149 12.62 -4.30 36.83
CA SER A 149 12.82 -5.14 38.02
C SER A 149 11.84 -4.78 39.15
N LYS A 150 11.35 -5.78 39.88
CA LYS A 150 10.54 -5.60 41.09
C LYS A 150 11.40 -5.37 42.34
N SER A 151 12.59 -5.96 42.40
CA SER A 151 13.42 -5.98 43.61
C SER A 151 14.50 -4.89 43.62
N GLU A 152 15.01 -4.53 42.45
CA GLU A 152 16.11 -3.59 42.31
C GLU A 152 15.58 -2.19 41.95
N PRO A 153 16.12 -1.12 42.55
CA PRO A 153 15.74 0.23 42.19
C PRO A 153 16.21 0.58 40.78
N TRP A 154 15.35 1.27 40.03
CA TRP A 154 15.63 1.65 38.64
C TRP A 154 15.11 3.05 38.34
N ILE A 155 15.73 3.69 37.35
CA ILE A 155 15.33 4.97 36.79
C ILE A 155 15.05 4.77 35.32
N LEU A 156 13.87 5.20 34.86
CA LEU A 156 13.48 5.02 33.49
C LEU A 156 14.30 5.92 32.55
N GLU A 157 15.16 5.31 31.77
CA GLU A 157 15.99 5.96 30.74
C GLU A 157 15.61 5.50 29.31
N PRO A 158 15.98 6.24 28.26
CA PRO A 158 15.64 5.91 26.87
C PRO A 158 16.04 4.50 26.42
N TRP A 159 17.17 3.96 26.91
CA TRP A 159 17.64 2.63 26.53
C TRP A 159 16.71 1.50 27.02
N HIS A 160 16.00 1.71 28.14
CA HIS A 160 15.00 0.76 28.63
C HIS A 160 13.80 0.70 27.68
N VAL A 161 13.37 1.86 27.19
CA VAL A 161 12.30 1.98 26.19
C VAL A 161 12.74 1.33 24.88
N ARG A 162 13.98 1.60 24.43
CA ARG A 162 14.58 0.93 23.25
C ARG A 162 14.59 -0.58 23.37
N THR A 163 14.99 -1.12 24.53
CA THR A 163 15.01 -2.56 24.78
C THR A 163 13.59 -3.15 24.74
N SER A 164 12.62 -2.42 25.27
CA SER A 164 11.20 -2.80 25.23
C SER A 164 10.66 -2.78 23.80
N PHE A 165 11.02 -1.77 22.98
CA PHE A 165 10.66 -1.72 21.55
C PHE A 165 11.23 -2.94 20.80
N ARG A 166 12.49 -3.31 21.10
CA ARG A 166 13.11 -4.50 20.50
C ARG A 166 12.36 -5.78 20.88
N LYS A 167 11.92 -5.90 22.13
CA LYS A 167 11.05 -7.01 22.59
C LYS A 167 9.71 -7.03 21.85
N ALA A 168 9.16 -5.87 21.50
CA ALA A 168 7.95 -5.74 20.70
C ALA A 168 8.18 -5.91 19.18
N GLY A 169 9.41 -6.12 18.72
CA GLY A 169 9.76 -6.32 17.31
C GLY A 169 10.09 -5.04 16.53
N TYR A 170 10.17 -3.88 17.18
CA TYR A 170 10.56 -2.62 16.57
C TYR A 170 12.00 -2.26 16.91
N VAL A 171 12.74 -1.77 15.91
CA VAL A 171 14.11 -1.28 16.11
C VAL A 171 14.07 0.25 16.11
N VAL A 172 14.14 0.84 17.30
CA VAL A 172 14.10 2.29 17.50
C VAL A 172 15.41 2.74 18.16
N PRO A 173 16.14 3.72 17.60
CA PRO A 173 17.35 4.25 18.22
C PRO A 173 17.02 5.25 19.34
N GLU A 174 17.94 5.44 20.29
CA GLU A 174 17.69 6.28 21.48
C GLU A 174 17.45 7.75 21.14
N TYR A 175 18.15 8.31 20.15
CA TYR A 175 17.97 9.71 19.73
C TYR A 175 16.58 10.01 19.17
N ALA A 176 15.85 8.98 18.72
CA ALA A 176 14.49 9.13 18.19
C ALA A 176 13.43 9.12 19.31
N ILE A 177 13.80 8.78 20.54
CA ILE A 177 12.88 8.61 21.67
C ILE A 177 12.90 9.87 22.52
N THR A 178 11.76 10.55 22.62
CA THR A 178 11.56 11.70 23.51
C THR A 178 10.76 11.24 24.73
N MET A 179 11.44 11.22 25.87
CA MET A 179 10.87 10.82 27.17
C MET A 179 9.94 11.90 27.72
N PRO A 180 8.96 11.53 28.57
CA PRO A 180 8.21 12.52 29.35
C PRO A 180 9.16 13.30 30.28
N PRO A 181 8.83 14.56 30.62
CA PRO A 181 9.68 15.41 31.46
C PRO A 181 9.81 14.93 32.91
N ILE A 182 8.96 13.99 33.34
CA ILE A 182 8.93 13.46 34.70
C ILE A 182 9.84 12.23 34.79
N THR A 183 10.79 12.26 35.72
CA THR A 183 11.62 11.10 36.05
C THR A 183 10.80 10.04 36.78
N ILE A 184 10.64 8.87 36.15
CA ILE A 184 9.93 7.74 36.75
C ILE A 184 10.96 6.85 37.45
N LYS A 185 10.76 6.64 38.75
CA LYS A 185 11.62 5.81 39.60
C LYS A 185 10.80 4.65 40.15
N GLY A 186 11.41 3.47 40.22
CA GLY A 186 10.86 2.30 40.91
C GLY A 186 11.86 1.74 41.93
N PRO A 187 11.48 0.73 42.72
CA PRO A 187 10.39 -0.20 42.48
C PRO A 187 9.20 0.07 43.40
N ASP A 188 8.13 0.63 42.83
CA ASP A 188 6.89 0.89 43.55
C ASP A 188 5.77 0.05 42.92
N MET A 189 5.14 -0.82 43.71
CA MET A 189 4.03 -1.66 43.25
C MET A 189 2.83 -0.83 42.78
N THR A 190 2.72 0.44 43.20
CA THR A 190 1.70 1.38 42.75
C THR A 190 1.90 1.84 41.30
N LEU A 191 3.09 1.68 40.74
CA LEU A 191 3.40 2.03 39.34
C LEU A 191 3.08 0.89 38.39
N GLN A 192 2.78 -0.30 38.92
CA GLN A 192 2.37 -1.43 38.12
C GLN A 192 1.17 -1.04 37.27
N GLU A 193 1.22 -1.39 35.99
CA GLU A 193 0.07 -1.29 35.09
C GLU A 193 -0.37 0.16 34.76
N LYS A 194 0.32 1.18 35.29
CA LYS A 194 0.08 2.58 34.94
C LYS A 194 0.58 2.93 33.53
N GLU A 195 -0.15 3.81 32.88
CA GLU A 195 0.10 4.24 31.50
C GLU A 195 0.78 5.60 31.43
N PHE A 196 1.70 5.75 30.49
CA PHE A 196 2.21 7.05 30.06
C PHE A 196 2.53 6.98 28.57
N PHE A 197 2.73 8.12 27.91
CA PHE A 197 3.16 8.10 26.51
C PHE A 197 4.60 8.54 26.33
N VAL A 198 5.24 7.98 25.31
CA VAL A 198 6.57 8.37 24.83
C VAL A 198 6.41 8.85 23.39
N THR A 199 7.09 9.93 23.03
CA THR A 199 7.05 10.46 21.66
C THR A 199 8.24 9.89 20.87
N VAL A 200 7.97 9.23 19.76
CA VAL A 200 8.95 8.67 18.84
C VAL A 200 9.01 9.53 17.59
N LYS A 201 10.21 10.02 17.24
CA LYS A 201 10.46 10.81 16.03
C LYS A 201 10.89 9.91 14.87
N ILE A 202 10.20 10.02 13.74
CA ILE A 202 10.51 9.33 12.49
C ILE A 202 11.22 10.34 11.58
N ASN A 203 12.44 10.03 11.15
CA ASN A 203 13.23 10.83 10.19
C ASN A 203 13.31 12.33 10.50
N ASN A 204 13.27 12.71 11.79
CA ASN A 204 13.29 14.10 12.28
C ASN A 204 12.13 15.00 11.76
N LYS A 205 11.08 14.42 11.18
CA LYS A 205 9.93 15.17 10.66
C LYS A 205 8.63 14.79 11.37
N GLU A 206 8.31 13.49 11.41
CA GLU A 206 7.06 13.03 11.98
C GLU A 206 7.23 12.59 13.43
N GLU A 207 6.26 12.92 14.28
CA GLU A 207 6.26 12.54 15.69
C GLU A 207 5.04 11.67 15.99
N VAL A 208 5.28 10.52 16.64
CA VAL A 208 4.24 9.56 17.00
C VAL A 208 4.24 9.35 18.49
N LYS A 209 3.07 9.47 19.11
CA LYS A 209 2.91 9.14 20.53
C LYS A 209 2.61 7.66 20.67
N VAL A 210 3.41 6.97 21.48
CA VAL A 210 3.29 5.53 21.75
C VAL A 210 2.88 5.33 23.20
N ARG A 211 1.84 4.52 23.42
CA ARG A 211 1.36 4.17 24.76
C ARG A 211 2.34 3.20 25.40
N CYS A 212 2.81 3.52 26.60
CA CYS A 212 3.74 2.73 27.37
C CYS A 212 3.10 2.31 28.70
N ARG A 213 3.44 1.11 29.17
CA ARG A 213 2.97 0.54 30.43
C ARG A 213 4.12 -0.03 31.21
N ILE A 214 4.13 0.24 32.51
CA ILE A 214 5.14 -0.32 33.41
C ILE A 214 4.68 -1.70 33.87
N HIS A 215 5.56 -2.68 33.74
CA HIS A 215 5.34 -4.02 34.24
C HIS A 215 6.55 -4.49 35.03
N HIS A 216 6.35 -4.69 36.33
CA HIS A 216 7.35 -5.24 37.22
C HIS A 216 7.55 -6.73 36.92
N TRP A 217 8.82 -7.11 36.80
CA TRP A 217 9.29 -8.45 36.55
C TRP A 217 10.04 -8.94 37.78
N ALA A 218 9.72 -10.17 38.16
CA ALA A 218 10.39 -10.89 39.23
C ALA A 218 10.62 -12.34 38.77
N THR A 219 11.66 -12.94 39.31
CA THR A 219 12.02 -14.35 39.06
C THR A 219 11.46 -15.23 40.18
N GLY A 220 11.03 -16.45 39.87
CA GLY A 220 10.57 -17.43 40.88
C GLY A 220 9.15 -17.17 41.39
N LEU A 221 8.94 -17.36 42.70
CA LEU A 221 7.62 -17.29 43.35
C LEU A 221 7.02 -15.87 43.40
N GLU A 222 7.86 -14.85 43.26
CA GLU A 222 7.42 -13.45 43.29
C GLU A 222 6.87 -12.93 41.96
N ARG A 223 6.87 -13.78 40.93
CA ARG A 223 6.38 -13.46 39.59
C ARG A 223 4.89 -13.14 39.63
N LEU A 224 4.53 -12.01 39.03
CA LEU A 224 3.13 -11.61 38.88
C LEU A 224 2.34 -12.61 38.02
N PRO A 225 1.04 -12.81 38.32
CA PRO A 225 0.19 -13.68 37.54
C PRO A 225 0.14 -13.20 36.10
N TRP A 226 0.18 -14.14 35.16
CA TRP A 226 0.04 -13.80 33.74
C TRP A 226 -1.38 -13.31 33.49
N VAL A 227 -1.50 -12.09 32.97
CA VAL A 227 -2.79 -11.50 32.56
C VAL A 227 -2.90 -11.60 31.05
N GLU A 228 -3.92 -12.33 30.60
CA GLU A 228 -4.26 -12.43 29.19
C GLU A 228 -4.68 -11.08 28.63
N ALA A 229 -4.19 -10.75 27.42
CA ALA A 229 -4.56 -9.55 26.66
C ALA A 229 -4.50 -8.25 27.48
N HIS A 230 -3.50 -8.13 28.36
CA HIS A 230 -3.35 -6.96 29.22
C HIS A 230 -3.42 -5.64 28.42
N TRP A 231 -2.85 -5.60 27.21
CA TRP A 231 -2.86 -4.45 26.29
C TRP A 231 -4.25 -3.94 25.85
N LYS A 232 -5.33 -4.72 26.03
CA LYS A 232 -6.68 -4.31 25.62
C LYS A 232 -7.42 -3.47 26.64
N LYS A 233 -7.05 -3.53 27.92
CA LYS A 233 -7.72 -2.79 28.99
C LYS A 233 -7.11 -1.39 29.09
N PRO A 234 -7.87 -0.29 29.03
CA PRO A 234 -7.35 1.03 29.38
C PRO A 234 -7.10 1.09 30.89
N LEU A 235 -5.98 1.69 31.30
CA LEU A 235 -5.61 1.82 32.71
C LEU A 235 -5.29 3.27 33.08
N GLU A 236 -5.12 3.49 34.38
CA GLU A 236 -4.85 4.80 34.94
C GLU A 236 -3.56 5.40 34.39
N ALA A 237 -3.64 6.68 34.01
CA ALA A 237 -2.49 7.45 33.62
C ALA A 237 -1.58 7.67 34.83
N LEU A 238 -0.29 7.42 34.66
CA LEU A 238 0.75 7.73 35.63
C LEU A 238 0.84 9.25 35.88
N ILE A 239 0.65 10.02 34.81
CA ILE A 239 0.75 11.48 34.80
C ILE A 239 -0.66 12.02 34.53
N PRO A 240 -1.26 12.78 35.46
CA PRO A 240 -2.64 13.26 35.30
C PRO A 240 -2.80 14.15 34.07
N ASP A 241 -1.78 14.95 33.74
CA ASP A 241 -1.79 15.82 32.55
C ASP A 241 -1.85 15.05 31.22
N GLN A 242 -1.45 13.77 31.23
CA GLN A 242 -1.43 12.92 30.04
C GLN A 242 -2.71 12.08 29.86
N ALA A 243 -3.56 12.00 30.89
CA ALA A 243 -4.82 11.25 30.86
C ALA A 243 -5.70 11.54 29.63
N PRO A 244 -6.02 12.81 29.28
CA PRO A 244 -6.91 13.09 28.15
C PRO A 244 -6.29 12.69 26.80
N ILE A 245 -4.96 12.69 26.71
CA ILE A 245 -4.24 12.30 25.49
C ILE A 245 -4.25 10.77 25.34
N LEU A 246 -4.13 10.02 26.44
CA LEU A 246 -4.15 8.56 26.46
C LEU A 246 -5.54 7.98 26.20
N GLU A 247 -6.59 8.63 26.69
CA GLU A 247 -7.99 8.24 26.42
C GLU A 247 -8.34 8.33 24.93
N ASN A 248 -7.83 9.37 24.24
CA ASN A 248 -8.06 9.57 22.81
C ASN A 248 -7.24 8.63 21.91
N MET A 249 -6.24 7.92 22.45
CA MET A 249 -5.43 7.01 21.64
C MET A 249 -6.17 5.68 21.38
N PRO A 250 -6.05 5.11 20.17
CA PRO A 250 -6.64 3.81 19.87
C PRO A 250 -5.96 2.71 20.68
N LEU A 251 -6.75 1.73 21.14
CA LEU A 251 -6.24 0.48 21.71
C LEU A 251 -6.04 -0.55 20.59
N ALA A 252 -5.12 -1.50 20.81
CA ALA A 252 -4.96 -2.64 19.91
C ALA A 252 -6.19 -3.57 20.00
N ASN A 253 -6.87 -3.77 18.86
CA ASN A 253 -7.98 -4.72 18.72
C ASN A 253 -7.54 -6.17 18.90
#